data_AF-A0A735IGV3-F1
#
_entry.id   AF-A0A735IGV3-F1
#
_cell.length_a   1.000
_cell.length_b   1.000
_cell.length_c   1.000
_cell.angle_alpha   90.00
_cell.angle_beta   90.00
_cell.angle_gamma   90.00
#
_symmetry.space_group_name_H-M   'P 1'
#
loop_
_entity.id
_entity.type
_entity.pdbx_description
1 polymer ?
#
loop_
_entity_poly.entity_id
_entity_poly.type
_entity_poly.pdbx_seq_one_letter_code
_entity_poly.pdbx_strand_id
1 'polypeptide(L)'
;MTHATTAVLPVEKSVPRTWRRPFLKWAGGKYSLLPELDRLIPAGKRLIEPFVGGGSVFLNSDKHERFLLADVNADLINLYQMLAVVPDSVIAEAIKAFRHLNDAENYTVIREAFNAQKLNATERAAAFLYLNRHCFNGLMRYNLDGFFNVGWGKYKAPYFPEEEIRAFRKKSRACVFMTAGFERTLRLAGDGDVVYCDPPYEPIPGT
;
A
#
# COMPACT_ATOMS: atom_id res chain seq x y z
N MET A 1 -11.79 -19.60 -58.72
CA MET A 1 -11.50 -18.51 -57.75
C MET A 1 -12.40 -18.72 -56.55
N THR A 2 -11.85 -19.28 -55.47
CA THR A 2 -12.56 -19.53 -54.21
C THR A 2 -12.33 -18.33 -53.30
N HIS A 3 -13.39 -17.60 -52.97
CA HIS A 3 -13.34 -16.54 -51.97
C HIS A 3 -13.31 -17.18 -50.57
N ALA A 4 -12.19 -17.03 -49.86
CA ALA A 4 -12.09 -17.33 -48.45
C ALA A 4 -12.78 -16.20 -47.66
N THR A 5 -13.86 -16.53 -46.94
CA THR A 5 -14.50 -15.61 -46.00
C THR A 5 -13.75 -15.70 -44.68
N THR A 6 -12.99 -14.66 -44.33
CA THR A 6 -12.30 -14.56 -43.05
C THR A 6 -13.34 -14.37 -41.95
N ALA A 7 -13.57 -15.40 -41.13
CA ALA A 7 -14.38 -15.30 -39.93
C ALA A 7 -13.63 -14.45 -38.89
N VAL A 8 -14.17 -13.27 -38.58
CA VAL A 8 -13.70 -12.46 -37.45
C VAL A 8 -14.08 -13.18 -36.17
N LEU A 9 -13.09 -13.64 -35.41
CA LEU A 9 -13.32 -14.22 -34.09
C LEU A 9 -13.99 -13.16 -33.19
N PRO A 10 -15.04 -13.50 -32.44
CA PRO A 10 -15.71 -12.55 -31.58
C PRO A 10 -14.73 -12.05 -30.52
N VAL A 11 -14.55 -10.73 -30.46
CA VAL A 11 -13.86 -10.07 -29.35
C VAL A 11 -14.71 -10.31 -28.11
N GLU A 12 -14.28 -11.24 -27.24
CA GLU A 12 -14.89 -11.42 -25.93
C GLU A 12 -14.86 -10.06 -25.22
N LYS A 13 -16.05 -9.52 -24.93
CA LYS A 13 -16.18 -8.35 -24.08
C LYS A 13 -15.74 -8.75 -22.69
N SER A 14 -14.49 -8.47 -22.35
CA SER A 14 -13.93 -8.68 -21.02
C SER A 14 -14.87 -8.05 -19.99
N VAL A 15 -15.32 -8.82 -19.00
CA VAL A 15 -16.05 -8.30 -17.84
C VAL A 15 -15.26 -7.13 -17.26
N PRO A 16 -15.89 -5.96 -16.97
CA PRO A 16 -15.17 -4.84 -16.37
C PRO A 16 -14.50 -5.27 -15.06
N ARG A 17 -13.16 -5.28 -15.05
CA ARG A 17 -12.38 -5.63 -13.86
C ARG A 17 -12.62 -4.59 -12.77
N THR A 18 -13.06 -5.05 -11.59
CA THR A 18 -13.24 -4.17 -10.43
C THR A 18 -11.92 -4.05 -9.67
N TRP A 19 -11.37 -2.85 -9.64
CA TRP A 19 -10.11 -2.55 -8.94
C TRP A 19 -10.35 -2.31 -7.44
N ARG A 20 -9.43 -2.79 -6.61
CA ARG A 20 -9.41 -2.64 -5.15
C ARG A 20 -8.54 -1.47 -4.75
N ARG A 21 -9.08 -0.54 -3.97
CA ARG A 21 -8.31 0.59 -3.45
C ARG A 21 -7.37 0.12 -2.33
N PRO A 22 -6.16 0.66 -2.25
CA PRO A 22 -5.36 0.62 -1.04
C PRO A 22 -6.07 1.16 0.19
N PHE A 23 -5.77 0.59 1.35
CA PHE A 23 -6.26 1.09 2.63
C PHE A 23 -5.45 2.28 3.18
N LEU A 24 -4.35 2.69 2.53
CA LEU A 24 -3.60 3.90 2.87
C LEU A 24 -3.82 4.99 1.84
N LYS A 25 -3.82 6.25 2.28
CA LYS A 25 -3.52 7.40 1.42
C LYS A 25 -2.01 7.41 1.21
N TRP A 26 -1.56 7.37 -0.04
CA TRP A 26 -0.13 7.31 -0.33
C TRP A 26 0.22 8.23 -1.50
N ALA A 27 1.25 9.05 -1.33
CA ALA A 27 1.78 9.87 -2.41
C ALA A 27 2.27 8.96 -3.54
N GLY A 28 1.96 9.33 -4.79
CA GLY A 28 2.30 8.51 -5.96
C GLY A 28 1.45 7.26 -6.15
N GLY A 29 0.35 7.08 -5.40
CA GLY A 29 -0.51 5.89 -5.49
C GLY A 29 -1.00 5.58 -6.92
N LYS A 30 -0.65 4.40 -7.43
CA LYS A 30 -0.89 3.96 -8.82
C LYS A 30 -2.30 3.46 -9.15
N TYR A 31 -3.29 3.72 -8.28
CA TYR A 31 -4.63 3.17 -8.45
C TYR A 31 -5.30 3.57 -9.78
N SER A 32 -5.14 4.82 -10.23
CA SER A 32 -5.69 5.30 -11.50
C SER A 32 -5.01 4.67 -12.73
N LEU A 33 -3.76 4.21 -12.58
CA LEU A 33 -2.96 3.63 -13.67
C LEU A 33 -3.11 2.10 -13.75
N LEU A 34 -3.88 1.48 -12.86
CA LEU A 34 -4.06 0.02 -12.81
C LEU A 34 -4.50 -0.61 -14.15
N PRO A 35 -5.42 -0.03 -14.94
CA PRO A 35 -5.79 -0.61 -16.23
C PRO A 35 -4.64 -0.72 -17.23
N GLU A 36 -3.70 0.22 -17.19
CA GLU A 36 -2.53 0.22 -18.07
C GLU A 36 -1.42 -0.67 -17.49
N LEU A 37 -1.12 -0.53 -16.20
CA LEU A 37 -0.14 -1.35 -15.51
C LEU A 37 -0.49 -2.85 -15.58
N ASP A 38 -1.77 -3.20 -15.44
CA ASP A 38 -2.21 -4.59 -15.59
C ASP A 38 -2.00 -5.12 -17.01
N ARG A 39 -2.00 -4.27 -18.06
CA ARG A 39 -1.65 -4.74 -19.41
C ARG A 39 -0.14 -4.95 -19.56
N LEU A 40 0.65 -4.05 -19.00
CA LEU A 40 2.11 -4.01 -19.17
C LEU A 40 2.86 -4.99 -18.29
N ILE A 41 2.40 -5.21 -17.05
CA ILE A 41 3.04 -6.14 -16.11
C ILE A 41 2.75 -7.57 -16.59
N PRO A 42 3.77 -8.35 -16.98
CA PRO A 42 3.58 -9.71 -17.47
C PRO A 42 3.15 -10.66 -16.33
N ALA A 43 2.71 -11.86 -16.70
CA ALA A 43 2.52 -12.93 -15.72
C ALA A 43 3.86 -13.53 -15.29
N GLY A 44 3.90 -14.09 -14.09
CA GLY A 44 5.10 -14.72 -13.54
C GLY A 44 4.81 -15.48 -12.24
N LYS A 45 5.82 -16.14 -11.70
CA LYS A 45 5.67 -16.95 -10.47
C LYS A 45 5.44 -16.06 -9.25
N ARG A 46 6.23 -14.99 -9.15
CA ARG A 46 6.21 -14.05 -8.02
C ARG A 46 6.44 -12.63 -8.50
N LEU A 47 5.64 -11.71 -7.97
CA LEU A 47 5.81 -10.27 -8.19
C LEU A 47 6.68 -9.69 -7.08
N ILE A 48 7.71 -8.94 -7.46
CA ILE A 48 8.61 -8.23 -6.55
C ILE A 48 8.36 -6.73 -6.70
N GLU A 49 7.99 -6.07 -5.61
CA GLU A 49 7.84 -4.61 -5.55
C GLU A 49 8.85 -4.03 -4.55
N PRO A 50 9.99 -3.48 -5.00
CA PRO A 50 11.00 -2.87 -4.13
C PRO A 50 10.58 -1.54 -3.48
N PHE A 51 9.48 -0.95 -3.97
CA PHE A 51 8.91 0.32 -3.55
C PHE A 51 7.39 0.16 -3.38
N VAL A 52 6.96 -0.77 -2.54
CA VAL A 52 5.55 -1.17 -2.49
C VAL A 52 4.61 0.00 -2.17
N GLY A 53 5.05 0.96 -1.35
CA GLY A 53 4.25 2.11 -0.95
C GLY A 53 2.85 1.68 -0.49
N GLY A 54 1.82 2.38 -0.96
CA GLY A 54 0.41 2.05 -0.65
C GLY A 54 -0.11 0.72 -1.23
N GLY A 55 0.64 0.02 -2.10
CA GLY A 55 0.30 -1.35 -2.48
C GLY A 55 -0.76 -1.51 -3.56
N SER A 56 -0.96 -0.51 -4.43
CA SER A 56 -1.98 -0.57 -5.48
C SER A 56 -1.80 -1.77 -6.42
N VAL A 57 -0.56 -2.09 -6.81
CA VAL A 57 -0.27 -3.10 -7.84
C VAL A 57 -0.44 -4.51 -7.30
N PHE A 58 0.27 -4.94 -6.25
CA PHE A 58 0.11 -6.31 -5.73
C PHE A 58 -1.32 -6.62 -5.31
N LEU A 59 -2.03 -5.65 -4.71
CA LEU A 59 -3.41 -5.86 -4.22
C LEU A 59 -4.34 -6.22 -5.38
N ASN A 60 -4.02 -5.73 -6.57
CA ASN A 60 -4.79 -5.91 -7.79
C ASN A 60 -4.17 -6.88 -8.77
N SER A 61 -3.03 -7.52 -8.48
CA SER A 61 -2.41 -8.49 -9.38
C SER A 61 -3.08 -9.86 -9.25
N ASP A 62 -3.58 -10.41 -10.35
CA ASP A 62 -4.13 -11.78 -10.45
C ASP A 62 -3.23 -12.72 -11.27
N LYS A 63 -2.15 -12.19 -11.86
CA LYS A 63 -1.18 -12.93 -12.69
C LYS A 63 -0.03 -13.57 -11.90
N HIS A 64 -0.02 -13.38 -10.58
CA HIS A 64 1.05 -13.83 -9.69
C HIS A 64 0.47 -14.47 -8.43
N GLU A 65 1.09 -15.55 -7.98
CA GLU A 65 0.66 -16.32 -6.81
C GLU A 65 1.42 -15.96 -5.53
N ARG A 66 2.58 -15.31 -5.65
CA ARG A 66 3.46 -14.95 -4.54
C ARG A 66 3.97 -13.53 -4.72
N PHE A 67 4.28 -12.88 -3.61
CA PHE A 67 4.69 -11.48 -3.60
C PHE A 67 5.86 -11.26 -2.65
N LEU A 68 6.89 -10.55 -3.10
CA LEU A 68 7.93 -9.99 -2.25
C LEU A 68 7.79 -8.48 -2.27
N LEU A 69 7.38 -7.91 -1.15
CA LEU A 69 6.99 -6.52 -1.04
C LEU A 69 7.93 -5.83 -0.07
N ALA A 70 8.68 -4.86 -0.57
CA ALA A 70 9.65 -4.12 0.22
C ALA A 70 9.44 -2.62 0.15
N ASP A 71 9.85 -1.96 1.22
CA ASP A 71 9.96 -0.51 1.32
C ASP A 71 11.05 -0.17 2.33
N VAL A 72 11.62 1.03 2.22
CA VAL A 72 12.54 1.57 3.21
C VAL A 72 11.80 2.05 4.46
N ASN A 73 10.51 2.36 4.35
CA ASN A 73 9.69 2.79 5.47
C ASN A 73 9.35 1.59 6.38
N ALA A 74 10.05 1.48 7.53
CA ALA A 74 9.84 0.44 8.51
C ALA A 74 8.43 0.43 9.11
N ASP A 75 7.80 1.60 9.28
CA ASP A 75 6.47 1.70 9.88
C ASP A 75 5.37 1.20 8.94
N LEU A 76 5.53 1.46 7.64
CA LEU A 76 4.67 0.91 6.59
C LEU A 76 4.75 -0.62 6.59
N ILE A 77 5.97 -1.17 6.58
CA ILE A 77 6.17 -2.62 6.58
C ILE A 77 5.66 -3.25 7.88
N ASN A 78 5.86 -2.61 9.04
CA ASN A 78 5.28 -3.06 10.31
C ASN A 78 3.75 -3.12 10.23
N LEU A 79 3.10 -2.09 9.68
CA LEU A 79 1.65 -2.12 9.48
C LEU A 79 1.20 -3.29 8.60
N TYR A 80 1.89 -3.55 7.49
CA TYR A 80 1.59 -4.68 6.61
C TYR A 80 1.75 -6.02 7.31
N GLN A 81 2.83 -6.20 8.06
CA GLN A 81 3.09 -7.41 8.83
C GLN A 81 2.05 -7.62 9.93
N MET A 82 1.71 -6.59 10.70
CA MET A 82 0.72 -6.71 11.79
C MET A 82 -0.68 -6.97 11.25
N LEU A 83 -1.07 -6.37 10.11
CA LEU A 83 -2.33 -6.69 9.45
C LEU A 83 -2.35 -8.11 8.82
N ALA A 84 -1.19 -8.69 8.53
CA ALA A 84 -1.10 -10.08 8.08
C ALA A 84 -1.22 -11.08 9.24
N VAL A 85 -0.60 -10.78 10.39
CA VAL A 85 -0.46 -11.72 11.51
C VAL A 85 -1.55 -11.55 12.58
N VAL A 86 -1.85 -10.31 12.99
CA VAL A 86 -2.81 -9.97 14.07
C VAL A 86 -3.82 -8.88 13.64
N PRO A 87 -4.51 -9.05 12.48
CA PRO A 87 -5.37 -8.01 11.91
C PRO A 87 -6.44 -7.51 12.87
N ASP A 88 -7.09 -8.42 13.61
CA ASP A 88 -8.23 -8.06 14.44
C ASP A 88 -7.80 -7.16 15.61
N SER A 89 -6.58 -7.35 16.15
CA SER A 89 -6.01 -6.48 17.18
C SER A 89 -5.66 -5.09 16.65
N VAL A 90 -5.03 -5.01 15.47
CA VAL A 90 -4.73 -3.72 14.81
C VAL A 90 -6.02 -2.95 14.50
N ILE A 91 -7.03 -3.64 13.96
CA ILE A 91 -8.33 -3.04 13.62
C ILE A 91 -9.02 -2.54 14.89
N ALA A 92 -9.07 -3.34 15.96
CA ALA A 92 -9.70 -2.95 17.20
C ALA A 92 -9.06 -1.68 17.80
N GLU A 93 -7.73 -1.61 17.85
CA GLU A 93 -7.02 -0.43 18.34
C GLU A 93 -7.22 0.80 17.44
N ALA A 94 -7.15 0.61 16.12
CA ALA A 94 -7.37 1.71 15.18
C ALA A 94 -8.80 2.25 15.25
N ILE A 95 -9.82 1.39 15.31
CA ILE A 95 -11.23 1.83 15.38
C ILE A 95 -11.49 2.67 16.64
N LYS A 96 -10.91 2.31 17.79
CA LYS A 96 -11.02 3.11 19.02
C LYS A 96 -10.51 4.53 18.78
N ALA A 97 -9.32 4.66 18.17
CA ALA A 97 -8.73 5.96 17.86
C ALA A 97 -9.59 6.76 16.86
N PHE A 98 -10.06 6.14 15.77
CA PHE A 98 -10.88 6.81 14.76
C PHE A 98 -12.22 7.33 15.32
N ARG A 99 -12.81 6.63 16.29
CA ARG A 99 -14.11 7.01 16.88
C ARG A 99 -14.00 8.11 17.92
N HIS A 100 -12.93 8.11 18.72
CA HIS A 100 -12.87 8.91 19.94
C HIS A 100 -11.84 10.04 19.90
N LEU A 101 -10.88 9.99 18.97
CA LEU A 101 -9.67 10.81 19.02
C LEU A 101 -9.56 11.71 17.77
N ASN A 102 -10.65 12.31 17.28
CA ASN A 102 -10.64 13.14 16.05
C ASN A 102 -10.58 14.65 16.35
N ASP A 103 -9.55 15.07 17.07
CA ASP A 103 -9.26 16.48 17.37
C ASP A 103 -7.75 16.73 17.41
N ALA A 104 -7.35 18.01 17.49
CA ALA A 104 -5.96 18.43 17.42
C ALA A 104 -5.10 17.96 18.61
N GLU A 105 -5.70 17.91 19.81
CA GLU A 105 -5.00 17.54 21.05
C GLU A 105 -4.68 16.04 21.02
N ASN A 106 -5.70 15.21 20.79
CA ASN A 106 -5.53 13.76 20.71
C ASN A 106 -4.64 13.34 19.53
N TYR A 107 -4.74 14.02 18.38
CA TYR A 107 -3.82 13.79 17.27
C TYR A 107 -2.36 14.03 17.68
N THR A 108 -2.10 15.08 18.47
CA THR A 108 -0.76 15.42 18.96
C THR A 108 -0.24 14.35 19.92
N VAL A 109 -1.08 13.89 20.86
CA VAL A 109 -0.73 12.81 21.80
C VAL A 109 -0.35 11.52 21.06
N ILE A 110 -1.16 11.09 20.09
CA ILE A 110 -0.86 9.88 19.31
C ILE A 110 0.44 10.05 18.52
N ARG A 111 0.65 11.22 17.91
CA ARG A 111 1.87 11.53 17.17
C ARG A 111 3.11 11.48 18.06
N GLU A 112 3.04 12.04 19.26
CA GLU A 112 4.14 12.03 20.22
C GLU A 112 4.44 10.62 20.73
N ALA A 113 3.42 9.83 21.05
CA ALA A 113 3.60 8.42 21.42
C ALA A 113 4.24 7.61 20.28
N PHE A 114 3.82 7.86 19.04
CA PHE A 114 4.40 7.26 17.84
C PHE A 114 5.88 7.65 17.66
N ASN A 115 6.22 8.92 17.81
CA ASN A 115 7.59 9.42 17.68
C ASN A 115 8.51 8.97 18.82
N ALA A 116 7.99 8.85 20.04
CA ALA A 116 8.74 8.39 21.21
C ALA A 116 9.11 6.90 21.16
N GLN A 117 8.66 6.16 20.14
CA GLN A 117 8.91 4.72 19.96
C GLN A 117 8.50 3.86 21.17
N LYS A 118 7.49 4.29 21.93
CA LYS A 118 6.98 3.59 23.11
C LYS A 118 5.90 2.55 22.80
N LEU A 119 5.33 2.62 21.59
CA LEU A 119 4.27 1.74 21.14
C LEU A 119 4.83 0.37 20.75
N ASN A 120 4.15 -0.70 21.15
CA ASN A 120 4.46 -2.02 20.62
C ASN A 120 4.10 -2.10 19.12
N ALA A 121 4.51 -3.19 18.44
CA ALA A 121 4.32 -3.33 17.00
C ALA A 121 2.85 -3.16 16.53
N THR A 122 1.90 -3.70 17.30
CA THR A 122 0.45 -3.64 16.99
C THR A 122 -0.09 -2.23 17.18
N GLU A 123 0.22 -1.61 18.31
CA GLU A 123 -0.17 -0.21 18.62
C GLU A 123 0.43 0.75 17.60
N ARG A 124 1.70 0.54 17.22
CA ARG A 124 2.40 1.35 16.22
C ARG A 124 1.76 1.22 14.84
N ALA A 125 1.32 0.03 14.45
CA ALA A 125 0.57 -0.20 13.21
C ALA A 125 -0.77 0.55 13.23
N ALA A 126 -1.55 0.44 14.32
CA ALA A 126 -2.81 1.15 14.47
C ALA A 126 -2.63 2.68 14.45
N ALA A 127 -1.60 3.19 15.16
CA ALA A 127 -1.25 4.60 15.17
C ALA A 127 -0.82 5.10 13.79
N PHE A 128 -0.03 4.34 13.03
CA PHE A 128 0.35 4.71 11.66
C PHE A 128 -0.88 4.85 10.76
N LEU A 129 -1.82 3.90 10.81
CA LEU A 129 -3.07 3.97 10.04
C LEU A 129 -3.92 5.18 10.45
N TYR A 130 -4.03 5.45 11.75
CA TYR A 130 -4.70 6.65 12.27
C TYR A 130 -4.04 7.91 11.74
N LEU A 131 -2.73 8.07 11.92
CA LEU A 131 -1.98 9.26 11.48
C LEU A 131 -2.15 9.47 9.98
N ASN A 132 -2.04 8.42 9.16
CA ASN A 132 -2.25 8.50 7.71
C ASN A 132 -3.65 9.01 7.32
N ARG A 133 -4.70 8.61 8.06
CA ARG A 133 -6.06 9.03 7.75
C ARG A 133 -6.42 10.41 8.32
N HIS A 134 -5.71 10.86 9.37
CA HIS A 134 -6.00 12.10 10.09
C HIS A 134 -5.02 13.24 9.79
N CYS A 135 -3.83 12.98 9.23
CA CYS A 135 -2.84 14.00 8.89
C CYS A 135 -3.18 14.73 7.58
N PHE A 136 -2.59 15.91 7.39
CA PHE A 136 -2.75 16.69 6.17
C PHE A 136 -2.41 15.86 4.91
N ASN A 137 -3.40 15.70 4.02
CA ASN A 137 -3.31 14.97 2.75
C ASN A 137 -2.84 13.50 2.83
N GLY A 138 -2.83 12.90 4.03
CA GLY A 138 -2.33 11.54 4.21
C GLY A 138 -0.84 11.37 3.91
N LEU A 139 -0.06 12.45 4.04
CA LEU A 139 1.37 12.44 3.82
C LEU A 139 2.08 11.73 4.99
N MET A 140 2.90 10.72 4.67
CA MET A 140 3.78 10.05 5.64
C MET A 140 5.21 10.60 5.51
N ARG A 141 5.49 11.71 6.20
CA ARG A 141 6.78 12.42 6.15
C ARG A 141 7.44 12.44 7.52
N TYR A 142 8.75 12.22 7.50
CA TYR A 142 9.63 12.18 8.66
C TYR A 142 10.70 13.26 8.52
N ASN A 143 11.19 13.80 9.64
CA ASN A 143 12.40 14.62 9.65
C ASN A 143 13.67 13.73 9.62
N LEU A 144 14.85 14.36 9.63
CA LEU A 144 16.13 13.63 9.60
C LEU A 144 16.37 12.77 10.86
N ASP A 145 15.71 13.09 11.97
CA ASP A 145 15.75 12.29 13.21
C ASP A 145 14.79 11.10 13.18
N GLY A 146 14.05 10.90 12.08
CA GLY A 146 13.08 9.82 11.94
C GLY A 146 11.75 10.06 12.66
N PHE A 147 11.44 11.30 13.03
CA PHE A 147 10.16 11.67 13.64
C PHE A 147 9.15 12.11 12.59
N PHE A 148 7.97 11.51 12.64
CA PHE A 148 6.84 11.92 11.82
C PHE A 148 6.41 13.35 12.20
N ASN A 149 6.30 14.23 11.21
CA ASN A 149 6.13 15.68 11.44
C ASN A 149 4.98 16.33 10.64
N VAL A 150 4.00 15.55 10.19
CA VAL A 150 2.84 16.10 9.47
C VAL A 150 1.77 16.57 10.46
N GLY A 151 1.20 17.75 10.19
CA GLY A 151 0.15 18.36 11.02
C GLY A 151 -1.22 17.69 10.84
N TRP A 152 -2.12 17.96 11.79
CA TRP A 152 -3.50 17.49 11.76
C TRP A 152 -4.26 18.02 10.52
N GLY A 153 -4.97 17.13 9.83
CA GLY A 153 -5.64 17.39 8.56
C GLY A 153 -7.05 17.98 8.66
N LYS A 154 -7.62 18.11 9.87
CA LYS A 154 -8.94 18.74 10.12
C LYS A 154 -10.13 18.10 9.37
N TYR A 155 -10.04 16.82 9.04
CA TYR A 155 -11.14 16.11 8.40
C TYR A 155 -12.29 15.89 9.40
N LYS A 156 -13.53 16.22 9.00
CA LYS A 156 -14.71 16.07 9.87
C LYS A 156 -14.97 14.62 10.28
N ALA A 157 -14.81 13.69 9.35
CA ALA A 157 -15.01 12.25 9.58
C ALA A 157 -14.03 11.45 8.69
N PRO A 158 -12.81 11.16 9.18
CA PRO A 158 -11.87 10.30 8.48
C PRO A 158 -12.47 8.92 8.21
N TYR A 159 -12.45 8.49 6.95
CA TYR A 159 -12.91 7.17 6.55
C TYR A 159 -12.01 6.07 7.14
N PHE A 160 -12.61 5.10 7.83
CA PHE A 160 -11.93 3.89 8.30
C PHE A 160 -12.00 2.80 7.21
N PRO A 161 -10.86 2.36 6.65
CA PRO A 161 -10.81 1.50 5.45
C PRO A 161 -10.92 0.00 5.78
N GLU A 162 -12.01 -0.41 6.44
CA GLU A 162 -12.16 -1.79 6.90
C GLU A 162 -12.25 -2.79 5.75
N GLU A 163 -12.99 -2.46 4.68
CA GLU A 163 -13.15 -3.34 3.53
C GLU A 163 -11.83 -3.53 2.78
N GLU A 164 -11.05 -2.46 2.61
CA GLU A 164 -9.74 -2.50 1.98
C GLU A 164 -8.73 -3.28 2.84
N ILE A 165 -8.79 -3.15 4.17
CA ILE A 165 -7.97 -3.97 5.08
C ILE A 165 -8.34 -5.46 4.95
N ARG A 166 -9.63 -5.80 4.88
CA ARG A 166 -10.07 -7.19 4.66
C ARG A 166 -9.58 -7.73 3.32
N ALA A 167 -9.63 -6.93 2.25
CA ALA A 167 -9.08 -7.29 0.95
C ALA A 167 -7.56 -7.52 1.01
N PHE A 168 -6.82 -6.62 1.67
CA PHE A 168 -5.38 -6.76 1.91
C PHE A 168 -5.08 -8.05 2.68
N ARG A 169 -5.78 -8.35 3.78
CA ARG A 169 -5.60 -9.56 4.59
C ARG A 169 -5.76 -10.84 3.77
N LYS A 170 -6.70 -10.87 2.83
CA LYS A 170 -6.87 -12.04 1.95
C LYS A 170 -5.64 -12.24 1.07
N LYS A 171 -5.08 -11.16 0.54
CA LYS A 171 -3.91 -11.18 -0.35
C LYS A 171 -2.60 -11.43 0.40
N SER A 172 -2.47 -10.90 1.62
CA SER A 172 -1.23 -10.92 2.42
C SER A 172 -0.72 -12.31 2.77
N ARG A 173 -1.59 -13.34 2.73
CA ARG A 173 -1.22 -14.75 2.92
C ARG A 173 -0.20 -15.26 1.90
N ALA A 174 -0.10 -14.61 0.75
CA ALA A 174 0.84 -14.92 -0.31
C ALA A 174 2.07 -13.99 -0.33
N CYS A 175 2.20 -13.10 0.65
CA CYS A 175 3.18 -12.03 0.65
C CYS A 175 4.29 -12.26 1.68
N VAL A 176 5.51 -11.89 1.29
CA VAL A 176 6.63 -11.63 2.20
C VAL A 176 6.85 -10.13 2.24
N PHE A 177 6.79 -9.54 3.43
CA PHE A 177 7.01 -8.11 3.65
C PHE A 177 8.39 -7.88 4.24
N MET A 178 9.17 -6.95 3.66
CA MET A 178 10.56 -6.73 4.05
C MET A 178 10.89 -5.24 4.13
N THR A 179 11.44 -4.79 5.27
CA THR A 179 12.04 -3.46 5.37
C THR A 179 13.43 -3.51 4.74
N ALA A 180 13.57 -2.96 3.53
CA ALA A 180 14.83 -2.97 2.80
C ALA A 180 14.86 -1.91 1.69
N GLY A 181 16.06 -1.44 1.37
CA GLY A 181 16.31 -0.67 0.16
C GLY A 181 16.17 -1.50 -1.11
N PHE A 182 15.88 -0.83 -2.22
CA PHE A 182 15.55 -1.47 -3.49
C PHE A 182 16.67 -2.38 -4.01
N GLU A 183 17.93 -2.00 -3.87
CA GLU A 183 19.06 -2.83 -4.34
C GLU A 183 19.08 -4.21 -3.69
N ARG A 184 18.82 -4.27 -2.37
CA ARG A 184 18.75 -5.54 -1.64
C ARG A 184 17.58 -6.36 -2.12
N THR A 185 16.43 -5.74 -2.36
CA THR A 185 15.22 -6.41 -2.83
C THR A 185 15.40 -6.96 -4.25
N LEU A 186 16.02 -6.19 -5.14
CA LEU A 186 16.30 -6.61 -6.53
C LEU A 186 17.23 -7.82 -6.59
N ARG A 187 18.22 -7.91 -5.70
CA ARG A 187 19.11 -9.09 -5.59
C ARG A 187 18.41 -10.38 -5.18
N LEU A 188 17.16 -10.31 -4.70
CA LEU A 188 16.36 -11.48 -4.35
C LEU A 188 15.52 -12.01 -5.52
N ALA A 189 15.57 -11.35 -6.68
CA ALA A 189 14.93 -11.82 -7.90
C ALA A 189 15.68 -13.03 -8.48
N GLY A 190 14.92 -13.97 -9.02
CA GLY A 190 15.42 -15.14 -9.75
C GLY A 190 14.47 -15.55 -10.87
N ASP A 191 14.67 -16.75 -11.40
CA ASP A 191 13.99 -17.21 -12.60
C ASP A 191 12.46 -17.30 -12.45
N GLY A 192 11.77 -16.53 -13.29
CA GLY A 192 10.31 -16.44 -13.33
C GLY A 192 9.71 -15.41 -12.38
N ASP A 193 10.53 -14.62 -11.67
CA ASP A 193 10.06 -13.43 -10.97
C ASP A 193 9.80 -12.29 -11.96
N VAL A 194 8.80 -11.47 -11.63
CA VAL A 194 8.51 -10.20 -12.30
C VAL A 194 8.79 -9.09 -11.30
N VAL A 195 9.56 -8.10 -11.72
CA VAL A 195 9.88 -6.94 -10.88
C VAL A 195 9.11 -5.72 -11.37
N TYR A 196 8.37 -5.07 -10.48
CA TYR A 196 7.73 -3.78 -10.72
C TYR A 196 8.34 -2.73 -9.79
N CYS A 197 8.90 -1.67 -10.37
CA CYS A 197 9.53 -0.58 -9.64
C CYS A 197 8.73 0.71 -9.80
N ASP A 198 8.38 1.32 -8.68
CA ASP A 198 7.74 2.64 -8.61
C ASP A 198 8.53 3.55 -7.67
N PRO A 199 9.74 4.00 -8.07
CA PRO A 199 10.59 4.82 -7.23
C PRO A 199 9.98 6.22 -7.02
N PRO A 200 10.43 6.97 -5.99
CA PRO A 200 10.14 8.40 -5.89
C PRO A 200 10.53 9.11 -7.19
N TYR A 201 9.65 10.00 -7.67
CA TYR A 201 9.90 10.77 -8.88
C TYR A 201 11.03 11.78 -8.66
N GLU A 202 11.85 11.96 -9.69
CA GLU A 202 12.83 13.04 -9.72
C GLU A 202 12.10 14.40 -9.71
N PRO A 203 12.68 15.43 -9.05
CA PRO A 203 12.17 16.78 -9.16
C PRO A 203 12.13 17.20 -10.63
N ILE A 204 11.01 17.78 -11.06
CA ILE A 204 10.93 18.34 -12.40
C ILE A 204 11.89 19.53 -12.45
N PRO A 205 12.81 19.61 -13.43
CA PRO A 205 13.70 20.76 -13.54
C PRO A 205 12.89 22.06 -13.62
N GLY A 206 13.15 23.00 -12.71
CA GLY A 206 12.54 24.34 -12.72
C GLY A 206 11.28 24.54 -11.88
N THR A 207 10.92 23.60 -10.99
CA THR A 207 9.95 23.81 -9.89
C THR A 207 10.63 23.99 -8.54
#